data_AF-A0A8H9GYY5-F1
#
_entry.id   AF-A0A8H9GYY5-F1
#
_cell.length_a   1.000
_cell.length_b   1.000
_cell.length_c   1.000
_cell.angle_alpha   90.00
_cell.angle_beta   90.00
_cell.angle_gamma   90.00
#
_symmetry.space_group_name_H-M   'P 1'
#
loop_
_entity.id
_entity.type
_entity.pdbx_description
1 polymer ?
#
loop_
_entity_poly.entity_id
_entity_poly.type
_entity_poly.pdbx_seq_one_letter_code
_entity_poly.pdbx_strand_id
1 'polypeptide(L)'
;MSLADGESEAEPAAPPAAVPDHPAYQQILTIFADTGQPLRARDLCQALDLPIVSKNTENIRSKLKRLVSRGILIETEPGLFAQPRP
;
A
#
# COMPACT_ATOMS: atom_id res chain seq x y z
N MET A 1 29.14 33.20 -3.38
CA MET A 1 28.37 32.41 -4.36
C MET A 1 27.42 31.52 -3.58
N SER A 2 26.12 31.62 -3.88
CA SER A 2 25.03 30.67 -3.55
C SER A 2 25.40 29.23 -3.97
N LEU A 3 24.82 28.14 -3.45
CA LEU A 3 23.41 27.71 -3.38
C LEU A 3 23.30 26.72 -2.19
N ALA A 4 22.33 26.83 -1.27
CA ALA A 4 20.95 26.35 -1.40
C ALA A 4 20.85 24.92 -1.94
N ASP A 5 20.67 23.94 -1.06
CA ASP A 5 19.63 22.93 -1.27
C ASP A 5 19.11 22.47 0.10
N GLY A 6 17.80 22.57 0.26
CA GLY A 6 17.12 22.27 1.50
C GLY A 6 17.14 20.76 1.72
N GLU A 7 17.83 20.34 2.77
CA GLU A 7 17.53 19.08 3.43
C GLU A 7 16.10 19.22 3.93
N SER A 8 15.15 18.76 3.12
CA SER A 8 13.75 18.65 3.49
C SER A 8 13.74 17.73 4.70
N GLU A 9 13.70 18.34 5.87
CA GLU A 9 13.44 17.70 7.15
C GLU A 9 12.07 17.06 7.03
N ALA A 10 12.06 15.83 6.51
CA ALA A 10 10.90 14.98 6.51
C ALA A 10 10.58 14.74 7.98
N GLU A 11 9.55 15.48 8.41
CA GLU A 11 8.80 15.35 9.64
C GLU A 11 8.86 13.92 10.18
N PRO A 12 9.06 13.70 11.50
CA PRO A 12 9.21 12.37 12.06
C PRO A 12 7.89 11.62 11.87
N ALA A 13 7.76 10.96 10.73
CA ALA A 13 6.64 10.11 10.39
C ALA A 13 6.53 9.10 11.53
N ALA A 14 5.37 9.10 12.17
CA ALA A 14 5.01 8.16 13.22
C ALA A 14 5.56 6.76 12.88
N PRO A 15 6.07 6.01 13.88
CA PRO A 15 6.74 4.73 13.62
C PRO A 15 5.89 3.92 12.64
N PRO A 16 6.45 3.49 11.49
CA PRO A 16 5.67 2.86 10.45
C PRO A 16 4.94 1.69 11.09
N ALA A 17 3.61 1.74 11.06
CA ALA A 17 2.78 0.70 11.65
C ALA A 17 3.32 -0.66 11.18
N ALA A 18 3.79 -1.47 12.12
CA ALA A 18 4.65 -2.61 11.81
C ALA A 18 3.95 -3.54 10.79
N VAL A 19 4.53 -3.58 9.58
CA VAL A 19 4.05 -4.43 8.50
C VAL A 19 4.17 -5.89 8.94
N PRO A 20 3.15 -6.74 8.71
CA PRO A 20 3.25 -8.13 9.12
C PRO A 20 4.37 -8.87 8.36
N ASP A 21 5.05 -9.82 9.01
CA ASP A 21 6.20 -10.62 8.51
C ASP A 21 5.92 -11.59 7.35
N HIS A 22 4.91 -11.32 6.51
CA HIS A 22 4.61 -12.17 5.36
C HIS A 22 4.95 -11.42 4.05
N PRO A 23 5.73 -12.02 3.13
CA PRO A 23 6.27 -11.33 1.95
C PRO A 23 5.20 -10.71 1.04
N ALA A 24 4.04 -11.36 0.92
CA ALA A 24 2.90 -10.79 0.18
C ALA A 24 2.47 -9.39 0.66
N TYR A 25 2.60 -9.04 1.95
CA TYR A 25 2.27 -7.68 2.40
C TYR A 25 3.29 -6.68 1.88
N GLN A 26 4.58 -7.02 1.89
CA GLN A 26 5.62 -6.15 1.34
C GLN A 26 5.42 -5.95 -0.17
N GLN A 27 5.15 -7.02 -0.93
CA GLN A 27 4.88 -6.92 -2.36
C GLN A 27 3.69 -5.99 -2.68
N ILE A 28 2.60 -6.12 -1.92
CA ILE A 28 1.44 -5.23 -2.06
C ILE A 28 1.83 -3.77 -1.81
N LEU A 29 2.60 -3.50 -0.75
CA LEU A 29 3.04 -2.14 -0.42
C LEU A 29 4.00 -1.57 -1.47
N THR A 30 4.88 -2.40 -2.03
CA THR A 30 5.76 -2.01 -3.14
C THR A 30 4.93 -1.59 -4.36
N ILE A 31 3.88 -2.33 -4.72
CA ILE A 31 3.01 -1.96 -5.85
C ILE A 31 2.29 -0.63 -5.59
N PHE A 32 1.81 -0.40 -4.36
CA PHE A 32 1.22 0.89 -4.01
C PHE A 32 2.22 2.04 -4.11
N ALA A 33 3.45 1.84 -3.65
CA ALA A 33 4.51 2.84 -3.73
C ALA A 33 4.93 3.13 -5.18
N ASP A 34 5.00 2.09 -6.02
CA ASP A 34 5.34 2.19 -7.44
C ASP A 34 4.24 2.90 -8.25
N THR A 35 2.98 2.54 -8.01
CA THR A 35 1.85 3.14 -8.73
C THR A 35 1.55 4.55 -8.23
N GLY A 36 1.71 4.81 -6.93
CA GLY A 36 1.36 6.08 -6.29
C GLY A 36 -0.14 6.43 -6.35
N GLN A 37 -1.01 5.44 -6.60
CA GLN A 37 -2.45 5.63 -6.78
C GLN A 37 -3.27 4.60 -5.99
N PRO A 38 -4.55 4.89 -5.72
CA PRO A 38 -5.46 3.92 -5.13
C PRO A 38 -5.69 2.71 -6.06
N LEU A 39 -5.69 1.49 -5.51
CA LEU A 39 -5.81 0.24 -6.26
C LEU A 39 -6.93 -0.64 -5.69
N ARG A 40 -7.60 -1.38 -6.58
CA ARG A 40 -8.54 -2.45 -6.20
C ARG A 40 -7.78 -3.77 -6.01
N ALA A 41 -8.40 -4.71 -5.32
CA ALA A 41 -7.86 -6.07 -5.17
C ALA A 41 -7.59 -6.76 -6.52
N ARG A 42 -8.40 -6.45 -7.54
CA ARG A 42 -8.22 -6.96 -8.91
C ARG A 42 -6.95 -6.43 -9.58
N ASP A 43 -6.61 -5.15 -9.37
CA ASP A 43 -5.42 -4.53 -9.94
C ASP A 43 -4.16 -5.15 -9.34
N LEU A 44 -4.19 -5.41 -8.02
CA LEU A 44 -3.12 -6.14 -7.34
C LEU A 44 -2.99 -7.59 -7.80
N CYS A 45 -4.09 -8.29 -8.11
CA CYS A 45 -3.97 -9.61 -8.73
C CYS A 45 -3.20 -9.54 -10.06
N GLN A 46 -3.47 -8.53 -10.89
CA GLN A 46 -2.75 -8.33 -12.16
C GLN A 46 -1.28 -7.98 -11.94
N ALA A 47 -1.00 -7.04 -11.05
CA ALA A 47 0.38 -6.61 -10.76
C ALA A 47 1.24 -7.70 -10.10
N LEU A 48 0.60 -8.69 -9.45
CA LEU A 48 1.27 -9.86 -8.86
C LEU A 48 1.29 -11.09 -9.78
N ASP A 49 0.87 -10.95 -11.05
CA ASP A 49 0.74 -12.06 -12.00
C ASP A 49 -0.12 -13.22 -11.48
N LEU A 50 -1.13 -12.90 -10.66
CA LEU A 50 -2.08 -13.86 -10.11
C LEU A 50 -3.30 -13.96 -11.03
N PRO A 51 -3.84 -15.19 -11.25
CA PRO A 51 -5.06 -15.33 -12.03
C PRO A 51 -6.20 -14.57 -11.34
N ILE A 52 -6.92 -13.76 -12.12
CA ILE A 52 -8.05 -12.94 -11.66
C ILE A 52 -9.29 -13.83 -11.48
N VAL A 53 -9.26 -14.64 -10.42
CA VAL A 53 -10.37 -15.50 -9.99
C VAL A 53 -10.86 -15.05 -8.62
N SER A 54 -12.11 -15.38 -8.27
CA SER A 54 -12.73 -14.95 -7.01
C SER A 54 -11.87 -15.28 -5.79
N LYS A 55 -11.33 -16.51 -5.73
CA LYS A 55 -10.45 -16.98 -4.66
C LYS A 55 -9.24 -16.06 -4.43
N ASN A 56 -8.54 -15.66 -5.49
CA ASN A 56 -7.35 -14.82 -5.37
C ASN A 56 -7.72 -13.38 -5.02
N THR A 57 -8.77 -12.87 -5.63
CA THR A 57 -9.27 -11.51 -5.36
C THR A 57 -9.72 -11.36 -3.91
N GLU A 58 -10.39 -12.38 -3.35
CA GLU A 58 -10.81 -12.39 -1.94
C GLU A 58 -9.63 -12.54 -0.98
N ASN A 59 -8.64 -13.37 -1.33
CA ASN A 59 -7.39 -13.48 -0.57
C ASN A 59 -6.64 -12.14 -0.51
N ILE A 60 -6.51 -11.45 -1.64
CA ILE A 60 -5.90 -10.12 -1.71
C ILE A 60 -6.74 -9.12 -0.92
N ARG A 61 -8.07 -9.10 -1.10
CA ARG A 61 -8.97 -8.21 -0.35
C ARG A 61 -8.83 -8.40 1.17
N SER A 62 -8.72 -9.66 1.63
CA SER A 62 -8.53 -9.98 3.04
C SER A 62 -7.20 -9.43 3.58
N LYS A 63 -6.12 -9.51 2.79
CA LYS A 63 -4.82 -8.92 3.13
C LYS A 63 -4.89 -7.39 3.18
N LEU A 64 -5.55 -6.76 2.22
CA LEU A 64 -5.75 -5.31 2.20
C LEU A 64 -6.55 -4.83 3.41
N LYS A 65 -7.67 -5.48 3.71
CA LYS A 65 -8.45 -5.19 4.92
C LYS A 65 -7.60 -5.29 6.19
N ARG A 66 -6.70 -6.27 6.28
CA ARG A 66 -5.78 -6.40 7.42
C ARG A 66 -4.75 -5.26 7.51
N LEU A 67 -4.25 -4.78 6.38
CA LEU A 67 -3.39 -3.59 6.34
C LEU A 67 -4.16 -2.33 6.73
N VAL A 68 -5.43 -2.21 6.32
CA VAL A 68 -6.32 -1.11 6.73
C VAL A 68 -6.59 -1.14 8.22
N SER A 69 -6.91 -2.30 8.80
CA SER A 69 -7.09 -2.43 10.26
C SER A 69 -5.85 -2.07 11.08
N ARG A 70 -4.67 -2.04 10.45
CA ARG A 70 -3.40 -1.63 11.07
C ARG A 70 -3.05 -0.16 10.83
N GLY A 71 -3.86 0.56 10.05
CA GLY A 71 -3.57 1.94 9.65
C GLY A 71 -2.43 2.09 8.64
N ILE A 72 -1.99 0.99 8.01
CA ILE A 72 -0.92 1.00 7.00
C ILE A 72 -1.48 1.44 5.64
N LEU A 73 -2.71 1.01 5.33
CA LEU A 73 -3.47 1.46 4.16
C LEU A 73 -4.77 2.11 4.64
N ILE A 74 -5.39 2.88 3.76
CA ILE A 74 -6.75 3.38 3.95
C ILE A 74 -7.67 2.82 2.87
N GLU A 75 -8.92 2.58 3.22
CA GLU A 75 -9.96 2.27 2.26
C GLU A 75 -10.73 3.57 1.96
N THR A 76 -10.45 4.18 0.81
CA THR A 76 -11.06 5.46 0.42
C THR A 76 -12.50 5.29 -0.04
N GLU A 77 -12.78 4.17 -0.70
CA GLU A 77 -14.10 3.75 -1.16
C GLU A 77 -14.25 2.25 -0.95
N PRO A 78 -15.48 1.70 -0.90
CA PRO A 78 -15.70 0.26 -0.74
C PRO A 78 -14.91 -0.56 -1.77
N GLY A 79 -13.84 -1.23 -1.31
CA GLY A 79 -12.93 -2.04 -2.13
C GLY A 79 -11.83 -1.28 -2.88
N LEU A 80 -11.65 0.02 -2.65
CA LEU A 80 -10.55 0.84 -3.15
C LEU A 80 -9.60 1.18 -2.00
N PHE A 81 -8.34 0.83 -2.16
CA PHE A 81 -7.33 0.98 -1.12
C PHE A 81 -6.25 1.94 -1.58
N ALA A 82 -5.71 2.74 -0.66
CA ALA A 82 -4.64 3.68 -0.95
C ALA A 82 -3.64 3.72 0.21
N GLN A 83 -2.42 4.17 -0.06
CA GLN A 83 -1.51 4.57 1.01
C GLN A 83 -2.05 5.85 1.67
N PRO A 84 -1.98 5.96 3.02
CA PRO A 84 -2.26 7.22 3.69
C PRO A 84 -1.30 8.28 3.14
N ARG A 85 -1.84 9.41 2.69
CA ARG A 85 -1.01 10.54 2.26
C ARG A 85 -0.27 11.08 3.49
N PRO A 86 1.02 11.41 3.38
CA PRO A 86 1.72 12.14 4.44
C PRO A 86 1.02 13.48 4.72
#